data_AF-A0A7S2H232-F1
#
_entry.id   AF-A0A7S2H232-F1
#
_cell.length_a   1.000
_cell.length_b   1.000
_cell.length_c   1.000
_cell.angle_alpha   90.00
_cell.angle_beta   90.00
_cell.angle_gamma   90.00
#
_symmetry.space_group_name_H-M   'P 1'
#
loop_
_entity.id
_entity.type
_entity.pdbx_description
1 polymer ?
#
loop_
_entity_poly.entity_id
_entity_poly.type
_entity_poly.pdbx_seq_one_letter_code
_entity_poly.pdbx_strand_id
1 'polypeptide(L)'
;PVDLNSRGYRWCRTCRIVRPPRASHCPDCDNCVLRYDHHCPFVNNCVGQRNYHFFFGFVTSVLCLAVLVLPVLFWFLNSDDFELAVDGINMLTSGGLMQPFFYALIACGCLVGLATVLSFVLWIYHVFLIATKQTTKEFRRSIPNVNEEPTLCSSRGPRLFDPTALVDPRDLIRADEAPPLPPPTFCGFCWDE
;
A
#
# COMPACT_ATOMS: atom_id res chain seq x y z
N PRO A 1 -27.05 -0.14 28.19
CA PRO A 1 -26.40 0.33 26.94
C PRO A 1 -25.02 -0.32 26.77
N VAL A 2 -24.75 -0.95 25.63
CA VAL A 2 -23.42 -1.49 25.34
C VAL A 2 -22.47 -0.33 25.06
N ASP A 3 -21.41 -0.16 25.86
CA ASP A 3 -20.38 0.83 25.57
C ASP A 3 -19.55 0.37 24.35
N LEU A 4 -19.86 0.93 23.19
CA LEU A 4 -19.16 0.63 21.94
C LEU A 4 -17.67 1.02 21.99
N ASN A 5 -17.29 2.03 22.78
CA ASN A 5 -15.89 2.42 22.93
C ASN A 5 -15.09 1.34 23.65
N SER A 6 -15.63 0.73 24.72
CA SER A 6 -15.00 -0.41 25.42
C SER A 6 -14.77 -1.60 24.49
N ARG A 7 -15.61 -1.78 23.46
CA ARG A 7 -15.48 -2.83 22.44
C ARG A 7 -14.55 -2.44 21.28
N GLY A 8 -13.93 -1.26 21.33
CA GLY A 8 -12.97 -0.78 20.33
C GLY A 8 -13.58 -0.07 19.11
N TYR A 9 -14.89 0.17 19.09
CA TYR A 9 -15.53 0.94 18.02
C TYR A 9 -15.22 2.42 18.18
N ARG A 10 -15.03 3.14 17.05
CA ARG A 10 -14.67 4.56 17.07
C ARG A 10 -15.36 5.33 15.95
N TRP A 11 -16.02 6.43 16.28
CA TRP A 11 -16.57 7.35 15.28
C TRP A 11 -15.47 7.92 14.37
N CYS A 12 -15.74 8.00 13.07
CA CYS A 12 -14.94 8.74 12.10
C CYS A 12 -15.69 10.02 11.72
N ARG A 13 -15.09 11.19 11.96
CA ARG A 13 -15.70 12.48 11.64
C ARG A 13 -15.76 12.73 10.12
N THR A 14 -14.73 12.32 9.37
CA THR A 14 -14.64 12.49 7.91
C THR A 14 -15.68 11.64 7.18
N CYS A 15 -15.60 10.31 7.34
CA CYS A 15 -16.51 9.39 6.63
C CYS A 15 -17.90 9.29 7.27
N ARG A 16 -18.13 9.89 8.46
CA ARG A 16 -19.39 9.83 9.22
C ARG A 16 -19.91 8.40 9.46
N ILE A 17 -19.01 7.49 9.81
CA ILE A 17 -19.33 6.09 10.17
C ILE A 17 -18.75 5.70 11.53
N VAL A 18 -19.40 4.73 12.18
CA VAL A 18 -18.82 4.03 13.33
C VAL A 18 -17.83 2.99 12.82
N ARG A 19 -16.53 3.22 13.03
CA ARG A 19 -15.50 2.27 12.62
C ARG A 19 -15.48 1.09 13.58
N PRO A 20 -15.46 -0.16 13.09
CA PRO A 20 -15.19 -1.33 13.91
C PRO A 20 -13.75 -1.30 14.45
N PRO A 21 -13.44 -2.16 15.43
CA PRO A 21 -12.09 -2.29 15.95
C PRO A 21 -11.06 -2.53 14.85
N ARG A 22 -9.85 -1.98 15.02
CA ARG A 22 -8.72 -2.08 14.07
C ARG A 22 -8.94 -1.38 12.71
N ALA A 23 -10.13 -0.83 12.44
CA ALA A 23 -10.35 0.01 11.26
C ALA A 23 -9.88 1.45 11.49
N SER A 24 -9.36 2.10 10.45
CA SER A 24 -8.84 3.46 10.54
C SER A 24 -9.10 4.25 9.26
N HIS A 25 -9.22 5.56 9.41
CA HIS A 25 -9.33 6.47 8.27
C HIS A 25 -7.92 6.82 7.79
N CYS A 26 -7.69 6.69 6.49
CA CYS A 26 -6.50 7.15 5.82
C CYS A 26 -6.81 8.51 5.16
N PRO A 27 -6.12 9.60 5.54
CA PRO A 27 -6.29 10.90 4.91
C PRO A 27 -5.89 10.91 3.43
N ASP A 28 -4.86 10.16 3.06
CA ASP A 28 -4.34 10.14 1.68
C ASP A 28 -5.30 9.45 0.70
N CYS A 29 -6.03 8.42 1.17
CA CYS A 29 -7.06 7.73 0.37
C CYS A 29 -8.48 8.24 0.64
N ASP A 30 -8.65 9.18 1.56
CA ASP A 30 -9.92 9.72 2.06
C ASP A 30 -11.00 8.65 2.34
N ASN A 31 -10.60 7.52 2.93
CA ASN A 31 -11.52 6.43 3.24
C ASN A 31 -11.16 5.68 4.52
N CYS A 32 -12.15 4.99 5.09
CA CYS A 32 -11.92 4.08 6.21
C CYS A 32 -11.56 2.68 5.69
N VAL A 33 -10.50 2.11 6.23
CA VAL A 33 -9.95 0.80 5.84
C VAL A 33 -10.04 -0.16 7.02
N LEU A 34 -10.56 -1.37 6.76
CA LEU A 34 -10.61 -2.46 7.74
C LEU A 34 -9.22 -3.05 7.99
N ARG A 35 -8.91 -3.32 9.27
CA ARG A 35 -7.59 -3.76 9.73
C ARG A 35 -6.48 -2.98 9.03
N TYR A 36 -6.57 -1.66 9.16
CA TYR A 36 -5.65 -0.75 8.50
C TYR A 36 -4.23 -0.99 8.99
N ASP A 37 -3.32 -1.31 8.08
CA ASP A 37 -1.91 -1.48 8.38
C ASP A 37 -1.16 -0.16 8.16
N HIS A 38 -1.12 0.30 6.91
CA HIS A 38 -0.50 1.54 6.50
C HIS A 38 -1.03 2.00 5.13
N HIS A 39 -0.81 3.28 4.80
CA HIS A 39 -0.85 3.75 3.42
C HIS A 39 0.54 3.56 2.83
N CYS A 40 0.63 2.89 1.69
CA CYS A 40 1.89 2.60 1.03
C CYS A 40 2.04 3.49 -0.21
N PRO A 41 2.96 4.46 -0.21
CA PRO A 41 3.19 5.32 -1.38
C PRO A 41 3.64 4.54 -2.61
N PHE A 42 4.37 3.42 -2.42
CA PHE A 42 4.91 2.62 -3.53
C PHE A 42 3.83 1.90 -4.36
N VAL A 43 2.69 1.57 -3.75
CA VAL A 43 1.53 1.01 -4.46
C VAL A 43 0.39 2.02 -4.58
N ASN A 44 0.62 3.27 -4.15
CA ASN A 44 -0.35 4.35 -4.09
C ASN A 44 -1.72 3.90 -3.55
N ASN A 45 -1.71 3.11 -2.47
CA ASN A 45 -2.91 2.49 -1.93
C ASN A 45 -2.74 2.14 -0.45
N CYS A 46 -3.86 2.06 0.27
CA CYS A 46 -3.88 1.51 1.61
C CYS A 46 -3.66 0.00 1.60
N VAL A 47 -2.81 -0.47 2.52
CA VAL A 47 -2.67 -1.87 2.87
C VAL A 47 -3.53 -2.16 4.10
N GLY A 48 -4.44 -3.10 3.96
CA GLY A 48 -5.34 -3.54 5.04
C GLY A 48 -5.92 -4.92 4.75
N GLN A 49 -7.03 -5.26 5.41
CA GLN A 49 -7.57 -6.63 5.42
C GLN A 49 -7.71 -7.29 4.04
N ARG A 50 -8.17 -6.55 3.03
CA ARG A 50 -8.52 -7.11 1.71
C ARG A 50 -7.34 -7.35 0.79
N ASN A 51 -6.21 -6.69 1.03
CA ASN A 51 -5.06 -6.72 0.14
C ASN A 51 -3.72 -6.97 0.83
N TYR A 52 -3.71 -7.20 2.15
CA TYR A 52 -2.49 -7.51 2.89
C TYR A 52 -1.74 -8.71 2.30
N HIS A 53 -2.45 -9.77 1.88
CA HIS A 53 -1.84 -10.95 1.25
C HIS A 53 -1.21 -10.63 -0.11
N PHE A 54 -1.81 -9.75 -0.91
CA PHE A 54 -1.23 -9.28 -2.17
C PHE A 54 0.01 -8.43 -1.92
N PHE A 55 -0.03 -7.54 -0.92
CA PHE A 55 1.12 -6.74 -0.53
C PHE A 55 2.29 -7.62 -0.06
N PHE A 56 2.03 -8.59 0.82
CA PHE A 56 3.06 -9.51 1.30
C PHE A 56 3.62 -10.40 0.18
N GLY A 57 2.75 -10.88 -0.73
CA GLY A 57 3.15 -11.62 -1.93
C GLY A 57 4.00 -10.78 -2.89
N PHE A 58 3.67 -9.49 -3.05
CA PHE A 58 4.45 -8.53 -3.82
C PHE A 58 5.86 -8.37 -3.26
N VAL A 59 6.00 -8.08 -1.96
CA VAL A 59 7.33 -7.95 -1.31
C VAL A 59 8.12 -9.25 -1.42
N THR A 60 7.47 -10.39 -1.22
CA THR A 60 8.11 -11.72 -1.37
C THR A 60 8.60 -11.96 -2.80
N SER A 61 7.79 -11.59 -3.81
CA SER A 61 8.15 -11.75 -5.23
C SER A 61 9.33 -10.87 -5.62
N VAL A 62 9.39 -9.63 -5.12
CA VAL A 62 10.53 -8.72 -5.31
C VAL A 62 11.81 -9.33 -4.73
N LEU A 63 11.75 -9.92 -3.54
CA LEU A 63 12.90 -10.60 -2.93
C LEU A 63 13.34 -11.82 -3.73
N CYS A 64 12.40 -12.67 -4.17
CA CYS A 64 12.73 -13.82 -5.02
C CYS A 64 13.40 -13.38 -6.32
N LEU A 65 12.89 -12.33 -6.98
CA LEU A 65 13.50 -11.78 -8.18
C LEU A 65 14.92 -11.27 -7.90
N ALA A 66 15.14 -10.55 -6.79
CA ALA A 66 16.45 -10.05 -6.43
C ALA A 66 17.47 -11.18 -6.19
N VAL A 67 17.05 -12.27 -5.55
CA VAL A 67 17.89 -13.47 -5.34
C VAL A 67 18.28 -14.14 -6.65
N LEU A 68 17.44 -14.06 -7.69
CA LEU A 68 17.76 -14.61 -9.02
C LEU A 68 18.67 -13.67 -9.82
N VAL A 69 18.43 -12.36 -9.78
CA VAL A 69 19.10 -11.39 -10.66
C VAL A 69 20.46 -10.95 -10.11
N LEU A 70 20.57 -10.64 -8.81
CA LEU A 70 21.80 -10.07 -8.25
C LEU A 70 23.02 -10.99 -8.35
N PRO A 71 22.93 -12.31 -8.09
CA PRO A 71 24.07 -13.21 -8.25
C PRO A 71 24.52 -13.33 -9.71
N VAL A 72 23.56 -13.37 -10.65
CA VAL A 72 23.87 -13.45 -12.09
C VAL A 72 24.53 -12.17 -12.57
N LEU A 73 24.03 -11.00 -12.14
CA LEU A 73 24.64 -9.71 -12.44
C LEU A 73 26.05 -9.61 -11.85
N PHE A 74 26.24 -10.04 -10.60
CA PHE A 74 27.55 -10.08 -9.96
C PHE A 74 28.52 -10.98 -10.74
N TRP A 75 28.11 -12.20 -11.10
CA TRP A 75 28.92 -13.10 -11.92
C TRP A 75 29.32 -12.46 -13.25
N PHE A 76 28.35 -11.89 -13.97
CA PHE A 76 28.60 -11.24 -15.27
C PHE A 76 29.61 -10.09 -15.18
N LEU A 77 29.47 -9.21 -14.18
CA LEU A 77 30.39 -8.09 -13.96
C LEU A 77 31.82 -8.51 -13.57
N ASN A 78 32.00 -9.74 -13.08
CA ASN A 78 33.31 -10.30 -12.70
C ASN A 78 33.83 -11.34 -13.71
N SER A 79 33.18 -11.50 -14.86
CA SER A 79 33.62 -12.44 -15.89
C SER A 79 34.69 -11.83 -16.79
N ASP A 80 35.74 -12.60 -17.11
CA ASP A 80 36.83 -12.18 -17.99
C ASP A 80 36.31 -11.76 -19.38
N ASP A 81 35.24 -12.40 -19.85
CA ASP A 81 34.56 -12.08 -21.11
C ASP A 81 34.02 -10.64 -21.12
N PHE A 82 33.55 -10.15 -19.97
CA PHE A 82 33.04 -8.79 -19.85
C PHE A 82 34.17 -7.76 -19.85
N GLU A 83 35.29 -8.04 -19.17
CA GLU A 83 36.48 -7.18 -19.16
C GLU A 83 37.08 -7.03 -20.57
N LEU A 84 37.26 -8.15 -21.28
CA LEU A 84 37.72 -8.19 -22.68
C LEU A 84 36.80 -7.41 -23.63
N ALA A 85 35.48 -7.50 -23.45
CA ALA A 85 34.51 -6.77 -24.26
C ALA A 85 34.59 -5.25 -24.04
N VAL A 86 34.73 -4.81 -22.79
CA VAL A 86 34.85 -3.39 -22.42
C VAL A 86 36.14 -2.79 -22.98
N ASP A 87 37.27 -3.49 -22.84
CA ASP A 87 38.56 -3.05 -23.36
C ASP A 87 38.58 -2.96 -24.89
N GLY A 88 38.03 -3.96 -25.58
CA GLY A 88 37.93 -3.97 -27.04
C GLY A 88 37.11 -2.80 -27.59
N ILE A 89 36.00 -2.45 -26.94
CA ILE A 89 35.15 -1.32 -27.37
C ILE A 89 35.80 0.02 -27.00
N ASN A 90 36.41 0.15 -25.83
CA ASN A 90 37.12 1.37 -25.40
C ASN A 90 38.28 1.71 -26.35
N MET A 91 39.01 0.69 -26.83
CA MET A 91 40.04 0.85 -27.86
C MET A 91 39.48 1.35 -29.19
N LEU A 92 38.28 0.87 -29.59
CA LEU A 92 37.63 1.24 -30.84
C LEU A 92 36.98 2.63 -30.82
N THR A 93 36.51 3.10 -29.66
CA THR A 93 35.72 4.34 -29.52
C THR A 93 36.50 5.56 -29.04
N SER A 94 37.84 5.53 -29.09
CA SER A 94 38.68 6.58 -28.49
C SER A 94 38.28 6.86 -27.02
N GLY A 95 38.14 5.77 -26.24
CA GLY A 95 38.25 5.73 -24.76
C GLY A 95 37.23 6.49 -23.91
N GLY A 96 36.22 7.16 -24.47
CA GLY A 96 35.38 8.11 -23.71
C GLY A 96 33.91 7.74 -23.51
N LEU A 97 33.30 7.02 -24.46
CA LEU A 97 31.84 6.88 -24.49
C LEU A 97 31.30 5.74 -23.63
N MET A 98 32.03 4.63 -23.47
CA MET A 98 31.53 3.45 -22.75
C MET A 98 31.78 3.46 -21.25
N GLN A 99 32.81 4.20 -20.81
CA GLN A 99 33.13 4.40 -19.40
C GLN A 99 31.94 4.88 -18.54
N PRO A 100 31.15 5.91 -18.95
CA PRO A 100 30.00 6.35 -18.16
C PRO A 100 28.89 5.29 -18.08
N PHE A 101 28.69 4.47 -19.12
CA PHE A 101 27.69 3.39 -19.09
C PHE A 101 28.06 2.31 -18.07
N PHE A 102 29.34 1.97 -17.97
CA PHE A 102 29.82 1.00 -16.98
C PHE A 102 29.60 1.51 -15.54
N TYR A 103 29.97 2.75 -15.26
CA TYR A 103 29.70 3.35 -13.95
C TYR A 103 28.21 3.44 -13.63
N ALA A 104 27.37 3.74 -14.63
CA ALA A 104 25.91 3.74 -14.47
C ALA A 104 25.37 2.34 -14.13
N LEU A 105 25.89 1.28 -14.77
CA LEU A 105 25.50 -0.10 -14.49
C LEU A 105 25.84 -0.51 -13.05
N ILE A 106 27.06 -0.22 -12.59
CA ILE A 106 27.47 -0.48 -11.21
C ILE A 106 26.60 0.32 -10.23
N ALA A 107 26.38 1.62 -10.49
CA ALA A 107 25.55 2.45 -9.63
C ALA A 107 24.11 1.91 -9.52
N CYS A 108 23.51 1.52 -10.64
CA CYS A 108 22.20 0.86 -10.67
C CYS A 108 22.20 -0.46 -9.87
N GLY A 109 23.23 -1.30 -10.05
CA GLY A 109 23.39 -2.55 -9.29
C GLY A 109 23.46 -2.31 -7.78
N CYS A 110 24.23 -1.31 -7.34
CA CYS A 110 24.33 -0.92 -5.94
C CYS A 110 22.99 -0.41 -5.39
N LEU A 111 22.25 0.40 -6.15
CA LEU A 111 20.93 0.90 -5.75
C LEU A 111 19.90 -0.24 -5.61
N VAL A 112 19.90 -1.19 -6.56
CA VAL A 112 19.04 -2.38 -6.47
C VAL A 112 19.44 -3.27 -5.29
N GLY A 113 20.73 -3.43 -5.04
CA GLY A 113 21.25 -4.14 -3.86
C GLY A 113 20.76 -3.52 -2.56
N LEU A 114 20.87 -2.19 -2.41
CA LEU A 114 20.34 -1.46 -1.25
C LEU A 114 18.83 -1.63 -1.10
N ALA A 115 18.07 -1.47 -2.20
CA ALA A 115 16.62 -1.64 -2.19
C ALA A 115 16.20 -3.07 -1.78
N THR A 116 17.00 -4.07 -2.16
CA THR A 116 16.79 -5.48 -1.78
C THR A 116 16.98 -5.67 -0.28
N VAL A 117 18.05 -5.10 0.30
CA VAL A 117 18.29 -5.15 1.75
C VAL A 117 17.15 -4.50 2.52
N LEU A 118 16.70 -3.31 2.11
CA LEU A 118 15.57 -2.62 2.74
C LEU A 118 14.28 -3.43 2.63
N SER A 119 14.03 -4.04 1.47
CA SER A 119 12.87 -4.91 1.24
C SER A 119 12.93 -6.18 2.11
N PHE A 120 14.13 -6.72 2.36
CA PHE A 120 14.32 -7.89 3.23
C PHE A 120 14.02 -7.55 4.70
N VAL A 121 14.49 -6.39 5.16
CA VAL A 121 14.17 -5.88 6.51
C VAL A 121 12.66 -5.66 6.65
N LEU A 122 12.01 -5.06 5.64
CA LEU A 122 10.56 -4.87 5.61
C LEU A 122 9.84 -6.22 5.65
N TRP A 123 10.31 -7.22 4.90
CA TRP A 123 9.72 -8.56 4.89
C TRP A 123 9.81 -9.24 6.25
N ILE A 124 10.99 -9.21 6.91
CA ILE A 124 11.15 -9.74 8.28
C ILE A 124 10.21 -9.02 9.25
N TYR A 125 10.10 -7.70 9.15
CA TYR A 125 9.20 -6.91 9.98
C TYR A 125 7.74 -7.36 9.81
N HIS A 126 7.28 -7.56 8.58
CA HIS A 126 5.94 -8.05 8.32
C HIS A 126 5.73 -9.52 8.75
N VAL A 127 6.76 -10.38 8.65
CA VAL A 127 6.72 -11.73 9.23
C VAL A 127 6.52 -11.68 10.75
N PHE A 128 7.23 -10.78 11.44
CA PHE A 128 7.05 -10.56 12.87
C PHE A 128 5.62 -10.08 13.20
N LEU A 129 5.07 -9.14 12.43
CA LEU A 129 3.69 -8.66 12.59
C LEU A 129 2.65 -9.78 12.36
N ILE A 130 2.90 -10.66 11.40
CA ILE A 130 2.06 -11.84 11.14
C ILE A 130 2.12 -12.81 12.33
N ALA A 131 3.31 -13.11 12.83
CA ALA A 131 3.52 -14.01 13.96
C ALA A 131 2.88 -13.48 15.26
N THR A 132 2.89 -12.17 15.46
CA THR A 132 2.29 -11.49 16.63
C THR A 132 0.82 -11.10 16.42
N LYS A 133 0.26 -11.36 15.23
CA LYS A 133 -1.14 -11.02 14.83
C LYS A 133 -1.48 -9.52 14.95
N GLN A 134 -0.49 -8.65 14.84
CA GLN A 134 -0.63 -7.20 14.98
C GLN A 134 -0.48 -6.48 13.63
N THR A 135 -1.19 -5.38 13.43
CA THR A 135 -0.90 -4.46 12.32
C THR A 135 0.28 -3.54 12.67
N THR A 136 0.94 -2.97 11.65
CA THR A 136 2.00 -1.94 11.82
C THR A 136 1.54 -0.82 12.73
N LYS A 137 0.28 -0.37 12.57
CA LYS A 137 -0.31 0.67 13.41
C LYS A 137 -0.50 0.24 14.86
N GLU A 138 -0.98 -0.98 15.09
CA GLU A 138 -1.18 -1.52 16.44
C GLU A 138 0.14 -1.64 17.18
N PHE A 139 1.16 -2.21 16.52
CA PHE A 139 2.50 -2.32 17.06
C PHE A 139 3.09 -0.94 17.41
N ARG A 140 3.06 0.01 16.46
CA ARG A 140 3.62 1.36 16.67
C ARG A 140 2.92 2.18 17.74
N ARG A 141 1.63 1.94 17.97
CA ARG A 141 0.84 2.69 18.97
C ARG A 141 0.62 1.91 20.26
N SER A 142 1.25 0.75 20.41
CA SER A 142 1.07 -0.17 21.54
C SER A 142 -0.41 -0.43 21.86
N ILE A 143 -1.24 -0.55 20.82
CA ILE A 143 -2.67 -0.79 20.99
C ILE A 143 -2.84 -2.27 21.30
N PRO A 144 -3.43 -2.65 22.44
CA PRO A 144 -3.67 -4.05 22.75
C PRO A 144 -4.57 -4.69 21.70
N ASN A 145 -4.24 -5.91 21.31
CA ASN A 145 -4.98 -6.61 20.27
C ASN A 145 -6.36 -6.99 20.80
N VAL A 146 -7.37 -6.20 20.44
CA VAL A 146 -8.75 -6.38 20.94
C VAL A 146 -9.35 -7.69 20.39
N ASN A 147 -8.88 -8.16 19.23
CA ASN A 147 -9.38 -9.35 18.55
C ASN A 147 -8.20 -10.21 18.06
N GLU A 148 -8.04 -11.44 18.56
CA GLU A 148 -6.95 -12.40 18.20
C GLU A 148 -6.96 -12.92 16.75
N GLU A 149 -7.67 -12.22 15.89
CA GLU A 149 -7.82 -12.51 14.48
C GLU A 149 -6.49 -12.34 13.73
N PRO A 150 -6.15 -13.28 12.83
CA PRO A 150 -4.88 -13.28 12.10
C PRO A 150 -4.80 -12.10 11.10
N THR A 151 -3.62 -11.53 10.92
CA THR A 151 -3.38 -10.42 9.96
C THR A 151 -3.29 -10.92 8.52
N LEU A 152 -2.76 -12.14 8.32
CA LEU A 152 -2.72 -12.85 7.04
C LEU A 152 -3.91 -13.80 6.92
N CYS A 153 -4.45 -13.96 5.69
CA CYS A 153 -5.50 -14.93 5.36
C CYS A 153 -6.83 -14.77 6.12
N SER A 154 -7.07 -13.66 6.81
CA SER A 154 -8.41 -13.34 7.29
C SER A 154 -9.38 -13.21 6.11
N SER A 155 -10.64 -13.59 6.31
CA SER A 155 -11.67 -13.42 5.28
C SER A 155 -11.68 -11.97 4.77
N ARG A 156 -12.09 -11.73 3.50
CA ARG A 156 -12.13 -10.38 2.89
C ARG A 156 -12.93 -9.35 3.71
N GLY A 157 -13.75 -9.81 4.65
CA GLY A 157 -14.55 -8.99 5.54
C GLY A 157 -15.70 -8.26 4.83
N PRO A 158 -16.81 -7.97 5.56
CA PRO A 158 -17.93 -7.22 5.00
C PRO A 158 -17.50 -5.80 4.61
N ARG A 159 -18.22 -5.16 3.68
CA ARG A 159 -18.02 -3.72 3.41
C ARG A 159 -18.26 -2.95 4.70
N LEU A 160 -17.41 -1.96 4.99
CA LEU A 160 -17.58 -1.09 6.18
C LEU A 160 -18.91 -0.34 6.16
N PHE A 161 -19.36 -0.07 4.94
CA PHE A 161 -20.51 0.72 4.64
C PHE A 161 -21.15 0.10 3.40
N ASP A 162 -22.44 -0.18 3.48
CA ASP A 162 -23.21 -0.59 2.32
C ASP A 162 -23.97 0.61 1.76
N PRO A 163 -23.55 1.19 0.62
CA PRO A 163 -24.24 2.32 0.03
C PRO A 163 -25.67 1.98 -0.38
N THR A 164 -25.93 0.74 -0.80
CA THR A 164 -27.27 0.30 -1.21
C THR A 164 -28.24 0.14 -0.05
N ALA A 165 -27.74 0.07 1.19
CA ALA A 165 -28.59 0.07 2.38
C ALA A 165 -29.13 1.46 2.72
N LEU A 166 -28.53 2.53 2.17
CA LEU A 166 -28.95 3.92 2.42
C LEU A 166 -29.72 4.53 1.25
N VAL A 167 -29.38 4.14 0.03
CA VAL A 167 -30.01 4.64 -1.19
C VAL A 167 -30.32 3.46 -2.09
N ASP A 168 -31.60 3.23 -2.39
CA ASP A 168 -31.99 2.26 -3.42
C ASP A 168 -31.59 2.84 -4.79
N PRO A 169 -30.74 2.16 -5.58
CA PRO A 169 -30.36 2.66 -6.91
C PRO A 169 -31.55 2.94 -7.83
N ARG A 170 -32.70 2.29 -7.61
CA ARG A 170 -33.93 2.55 -8.37
C ARG A 170 -34.50 3.94 -8.13
N ASP A 171 -34.25 4.52 -6.96
CA ASP A 171 -34.69 5.88 -6.62
C ASP A 171 -33.84 6.94 -7.32
N LEU A 172 -32.58 6.62 -7.67
CA LEU A 172 -31.74 7.51 -8.49
C LEU A 172 -32.18 7.53 -9.96
N ILE A 173 -32.54 6.37 -10.52
CA ILE A 173 -33.08 6.27 -11.90
C ILE A 173 -34.36 7.10 -12.04
N ARG A 174 -35.23 7.06 -11.02
CA ARG A 174 -36.45 7.88 -11.00
C ARG A 174 -36.17 9.38 -10.88
N ALA A 175 -35.07 9.77 -10.25
CA ALA A 175 -34.67 11.18 -10.16
C ALA A 175 -34.19 11.72 -11.51
N ASP A 176 -33.54 10.90 -12.34
CA ASP A 176 -33.14 11.27 -13.70
C ASP A 176 -34.34 11.40 -14.66
N GLU A 177 -35.42 10.66 -14.37
CA GLU A 177 -36.71 10.76 -15.08
C GLU A 177 -37.64 11.86 -14.50
N ALA A 178 -37.27 12.46 -13.36
CA ALA A 178 -38.09 13.49 -12.73
C ALA A 178 -38.02 14.80 -13.55
N PRO A 179 -39.13 15.56 -13.64
CA PRO A 179 -39.12 16.85 -14.29
C PRO A 179 -38.06 17.76 -13.65
N PRO A 180 -37.37 18.62 -14.42
CA PRO A 180 -36.30 19.45 -13.92
C PRO A 180 -36.80 20.27 -12.71
N LEU A 181 -36.00 20.24 -11.63
CA LEU A 181 -36.31 21.04 -10.44
C LEU A 181 -36.49 22.50 -10.86
N PRO A 182 -37.50 23.20 -10.33
CA PRO A 182 -37.63 24.63 -10.56
C PRO A 182 -36.31 25.31 -10.14
N PRO A 183 -35.90 26.38 -10.85
CA PRO A 183 -34.66 27.08 -10.54
C PRO A 183 -34.65 27.46 -9.05
N PRO A 184 -33.51 27.32 -8.36
CA PRO A 184 -33.44 27.61 -6.94
C PRO A 184 -33.87 29.06 -6.72
N THR A 185 -34.97 29.25 -5.98
CA THR A 185 -35.30 30.54 -5.41
C THR A 185 -34.19 30.85 -4.41
N PHE A 186 -33.33 31.80 -4.74
CA PHE A 186 -32.33 32.35 -3.83
C PHE A 186 -33.03 32.86 -2.57
N CYS A 187 -33.12 32.02 -1.54
CA CYS A 187 -33.32 32.49 -0.19
C CYS A 187 -31.92 32.83 0.32
N GLY A 188 -31.57 34.12 0.27
CA GLY A 188 -30.45 34.62 1.04
C GLY A 188 -30.66 34.26 2.52
N PHE A 189 -29.56 34.03 3.23
CA PHE A 189 -29.47 33.61 4.64
C PHE A 189 -29.48 32.10 4.91
N CYS A 190 -28.29 31.48 4.86
CA CYS A 190 -27.62 30.89 6.03
C CYS A 190 -26.42 30.04 5.58
N TRP A 191 -25.22 30.62 5.67
CA TRP A 191 -23.99 29.86 5.90
C TRP A 191 -23.22 30.63 6.97
N ASP A 192 -23.43 30.24 8.22
CA ASP A 192 -22.48 30.49 9.30
C ASP A 192 -22.43 29.23 10.18
N GLU A 193 -21.18 28.85 10.49
CA GLU A 193 -20.66 27.79 11.39
C GLU A 193 -20.48 26.36 10.86
#